data_AF-A0A960YG11-F1
#
_entry.id   AF-A0A960YG11-F1
#
_cell.length_a   1.000
_cell.length_b   1.000
_cell.length_c   1.000
_cell.angle_alpha   90.00
_cell.angle_beta   90.00
_cell.angle_gamma   90.00
#
_symmetry.space_group_name_H-M   'P 1'
#
loop_
_entity.id
_entity.type
_entity.pdbx_description
1 polymer ?
#
loop_
_entity_poly.entity_id
_entity_poly.type
_entity_poly.pdbx_seq_one_letter_code
_entity_poly.pdbx_strand_id
1 'polypeptide(L)'
;MKTIHNIQDESELPLNGSVITLGNFDGIHPGHVALLNRITDISIEKKIPSLVITYHPNPARVLGKKQNFKDIFSFDIKRNLLNNCGIDYFYPIPFTPEFAGMNAYDFLRDVLVKKLKARHIVIGFNHCFGKGREGNFSFLKKHSREFNYDVEEIEEVKFDGEVISSSLIRKNIQEGNIKKANKMLDRIFYLRGTVGRGFQRGKKI
;
A
#
# COMPACT_ATOMS: atom_id res chain seq x y z
N MET A 1 -13.08 -1.02 -8.52
CA MET A 1 -12.17 -1.84 -7.70
C MET A 1 -12.97 -2.85 -6.86
N LYS A 2 -12.77 -4.15 -7.10
CA LYS A 2 -13.29 -5.27 -6.30
C LYS A 2 -12.43 -5.44 -5.04
N THR A 3 -13.04 -5.62 -3.88
CA THR A 3 -12.31 -5.88 -2.64
C THR A 3 -12.29 -7.38 -2.36
N ILE A 4 -11.11 -7.92 -2.03
CA ILE A 4 -10.95 -9.27 -1.49
C ILE A 4 -11.10 -9.19 0.02
N HIS A 5 -12.13 -9.81 0.55
CA HIS A 5 -12.41 -9.94 1.98
C HIS A 5 -11.91 -11.28 2.53
N ASN A 6 -12.03 -12.34 1.74
CA ASN A 6 -11.62 -13.68 2.11
C ASN A 6 -10.75 -14.33 1.04
N ILE A 7 -9.46 -14.50 1.32
CA ILE A 7 -8.52 -15.13 0.38
C ILE A 7 -8.79 -16.63 0.13
N GLN A 8 -9.66 -17.25 0.91
CA GLN A 8 -10.09 -18.63 0.66
C GLN A 8 -11.28 -18.71 -0.29
N ASP A 9 -12.01 -17.62 -0.52
CA ASP A 9 -13.12 -17.58 -1.46
C ASP A 9 -12.60 -17.32 -2.88
N GLU A 10 -12.51 -18.37 -3.69
CA GLU A 10 -12.01 -18.28 -5.07
C GLU A 10 -12.83 -17.35 -5.96
N SER A 11 -14.13 -17.14 -5.63
CA SER A 11 -14.97 -16.20 -6.37
C SER A 11 -14.51 -14.75 -6.21
N GLU A 12 -13.77 -14.44 -5.14
CA GLU A 12 -13.19 -13.12 -4.90
C GLU A 12 -11.83 -12.92 -5.58
N LEU A 13 -11.19 -13.97 -6.09
CA LEU A 13 -9.79 -13.94 -6.56
C LEU A 13 -9.64 -13.71 -8.07
N PRO A 14 -8.48 -13.22 -8.54
CA PRO A 14 -8.17 -13.22 -9.96
C PRO A 14 -7.84 -14.65 -10.44
N LEU A 15 -8.64 -15.17 -11.38
CA LEU A 15 -8.51 -16.56 -11.85
C LEU A 15 -7.37 -16.76 -12.85
N ASN A 16 -7.14 -15.78 -13.74
CA ASN A 16 -6.26 -15.93 -14.92
C ASN A 16 -4.90 -15.24 -14.78
N GLY A 17 -4.55 -14.76 -13.58
CA GLY A 17 -3.32 -14.03 -13.33
C GLY A 17 -3.57 -12.63 -12.77
N SER A 18 -2.56 -12.02 -12.18
CA SER A 18 -2.62 -10.63 -11.74
C SER A 18 -1.27 -9.91 -11.80
N VAL A 19 -1.33 -8.60 -11.93
CA VAL A 19 -0.20 -7.68 -11.70
C VAL A 19 -0.31 -7.13 -10.28
N ILE A 20 0.62 -7.48 -9.42
CA ILE A 20 0.53 -7.21 -7.98
C ILE A 20 1.50 -6.11 -7.58
N THR A 21 1.03 -5.18 -6.74
CA THR A 21 1.90 -4.43 -5.84
C THR A 21 1.53 -4.68 -4.38
N LEU A 22 2.50 -4.53 -3.49
CA LEU A 22 2.31 -4.63 -2.04
C LEU A 22 2.93 -3.44 -1.33
N GLY A 23 2.25 -2.94 -0.30
CA GLY A 23 2.70 -1.76 0.43
C GLY A 23 1.72 -1.30 1.50
N ASN A 24 2.16 -0.40 2.37
CA ASN A 24 1.26 0.22 3.35
C ASN A 24 0.37 1.30 2.73
N PHE A 25 0.78 1.87 1.59
CA PHE A 25 0.08 2.94 0.87
C PHE A 25 -0.42 4.08 1.78
N ASP A 26 0.36 4.41 2.82
CA ASP A 26 -0.02 5.46 3.75
C ASP A 26 0.31 6.84 3.14
N GLY A 27 -0.71 7.68 2.99
CA GLY A 27 -0.62 8.97 2.31
C GLY A 27 -0.74 8.94 0.78
N ILE A 28 -0.49 7.80 0.13
CA ILE A 28 -0.50 7.67 -1.36
C ILE A 28 0.23 8.85 -2.03
N HIS A 29 1.48 9.05 -1.62
CA HIS A 29 2.38 10.07 -2.15
C HIS A 29 2.90 9.71 -3.56
N PRO A 30 3.64 10.58 -4.26
CA PRO A 30 4.09 10.35 -5.64
C PRO A 30 4.80 9.01 -5.88
N GLY A 31 5.65 8.54 -4.94
CA GLY A 31 6.24 7.20 -5.05
C GLY A 31 5.21 6.05 -5.08
N HIS A 32 4.11 6.15 -4.33
CA HIS A 32 3.00 5.19 -4.45
C HIS A 32 2.22 5.37 -5.75
N VAL A 33 2.01 6.61 -6.20
CA VAL A 33 1.32 6.88 -7.47
C VAL A 33 2.10 6.27 -8.64
N ALA A 34 3.43 6.38 -8.65
CA ALA A 34 4.28 5.75 -9.67
C ALA A 34 4.11 4.22 -9.70
N LEU A 35 4.07 3.57 -8.52
CA LEU A 35 3.78 2.13 -8.42
C LEU A 35 2.41 1.76 -8.97
N LEU A 36 1.38 2.53 -8.59
CA LEU A 36 0.00 2.29 -8.99
C LEU A 36 -0.20 2.48 -10.49
N ASN A 37 0.42 3.51 -11.08
CA ASN A 37 0.39 3.71 -12.53
C ASN A 37 1.08 2.55 -13.24
N ARG A 38 2.26 2.12 -12.76
CA ARG A 38 3.00 1.03 -13.41
C ARG A 38 2.23 -0.28 -13.46
N ILE A 39 1.59 -0.69 -12.35
CA ILE A 39 0.82 -1.94 -12.36
C ILE A 39 -0.42 -1.84 -13.24
N THR A 40 -1.02 -0.66 -13.36
CA THR A 40 -2.17 -0.43 -14.25
C THR A 40 -1.74 -0.51 -15.70
N ASP A 41 -0.60 0.08 -16.07
CA ASP A 41 -0.04 0.00 -17.42
C ASP A 41 0.24 -1.45 -17.84
N ILE A 42 0.91 -2.22 -16.96
CA ILE A 42 1.22 -3.64 -17.21
C ILE A 42 -0.06 -4.47 -17.26
N SER A 43 -1.05 -4.18 -16.41
CA SER A 43 -2.36 -4.85 -16.40
C SER A 43 -3.05 -4.72 -17.77
N ILE A 44 -3.06 -3.51 -18.33
CA ILE A 44 -3.62 -3.22 -19.65
C ILE A 44 -2.84 -3.95 -20.75
N GLU A 45 -1.51 -3.86 -20.73
CA GLU A 45 -0.62 -4.51 -21.71
C GLU A 45 -0.82 -6.04 -21.73
N LYS A 46 -0.81 -6.67 -20.55
CA LYS A 46 -0.90 -8.13 -20.40
C LYS A 46 -2.33 -8.66 -20.34
N LYS A 47 -3.34 -7.78 -20.34
CA LYS A 47 -4.78 -8.11 -20.24
C LYS A 47 -5.11 -9.00 -19.03
N ILE A 48 -4.50 -8.70 -17.89
CA ILE A 48 -4.74 -9.38 -16.60
C ILE A 48 -4.92 -8.34 -15.50
N PRO A 49 -5.77 -8.56 -14.49
CA PRO A 49 -6.12 -7.53 -13.52
C PRO A 49 -4.94 -7.01 -12.68
N SER A 50 -4.99 -5.72 -12.37
CA SER A 50 -4.15 -5.06 -11.37
C SER A 50 -4.66 -5.36 -9.95
N LEU A 51 -3.75 -5.61 -9.01
CA LEU A 51 -4.09 -5.94 -7.64
C LEU A 51 -3.18 -5.21 -6.66
N VAL A 52 -3.78 -4.44 -5.77
CA VAL A 52 -3.08 -3.75 -4.67
C VAL A 52 -3.29 -4.52 -3.38
N ILE A 53 -2.19 -4.94 -2.76
CA ILE A 53 -2.17 -5.52 -1.41
C ILE A 53 -1.76 -4.44 -0.42
N THR A 54 -2.60 -4.24 0.60
CA THR A 54 -2.26 -3.41 1.76
C THR A 54 -2.49 -4.18 3.05
N TYR A 55 -2.04 -3.60 4.15
CA TYR A 55 -2.23 -4.15 5.49
C TYR A 55 -3.18 -3.25 6.30
N HIS A 56 -4.15 -3.87 6.98
CA HIS A 56 -5.05 -3.18 7.89
C HIS A 56 -5.29 -4.04 9.14
N PRO A 57 -5.07 -3.53 10.37
CA PRO A 57 -4.43 -2.26 10.73
C PRO A 57 -3.00 -2.10 10.14
N ASN A 58 -2.46 -0.88 10.16
CA ASN A 58 -1.08 -0.63 9.70
C ASN A 58 -0.07 -1.47 10.53
N PRO A 59 0.91 -2.15 9.91
CA PRO A 59 1.91 -2.96 10.61
C PRO A 59 2.66 -2.19 11.70
N ALA A 60 2.94 -0.91 11.47
CA ALA A 60 3.60 -0.06 12.45
C ALA A 60 2.75 0.18 13.72
N ARG A 61 1.42 0.14 13.60
CA ARG A 61 0.48 0.23 14.72
C ARG A 61 0.46 -1.07 15.53
N VAL A 62 0.43 -2.23 14.87
CA VAL A 62 0.33 -3.54 15.53
C VAL A 62 1.63 -3.93 16.22
N LEU A 63 2.77 -3.71 15.57
CA LEU A 63 4.07 -4.11 16.09
C LEU A 63 4.58 -3.20 17.24
N GLY A 64 3.77 -2.25 17.70
CA GLY A 64 4.10 -1.36 18.82
C GLY A 64 5.35 -0.49 18.60
N LYS A 65 5.87 -0.41 17.37
CA LYS A 65 7.18 0.20 17.08
C LYS A 65 7.22 1.72 17.31
N LYS A 66 6.06 2.38 17.42
CA LYS A 66 5.96 3.82 17.66
C LYS A 66 4.78 4.13 18.58
N GLN A 67 5.04 4.69 19.75
CA GLN A 67 3.99 5.32 20.55
C GLN A 67 3.26 6.37 19.70
N ASN A 68 1.94 6.43 19.82
CA ASN A 68 1.08 7.39 19.11
C ASN A 68 1.18 7.35 17.57
N PHE A 69 1.44 6.19 16.98
CA PHE A 69 1.38 6.04 15.52
C PHE A 69 0.00 6.44 14.96
N LYS A 70 0.00 7.38 14.02
CA LYS A 70 -1.19 7.80 13.27
C LYS A 70 -0.93 7.62 11.78
N ASP A 71 -1.87 7.00 11.08
CA ASP A 71 -1.87 6.98 9.63
C ASP A 71 -1.99 8.42 9.10
N ILE A 72 -1.40 8.71 7.94
CA ILE A 72 -1.57 10.00 7.25
C ILE A 72 -3.04 10.12 6.85
N PHE A 73 -3.57 9.11 6.17
CA PHE A 73 -4.99 9.07 5.80
C PHE A 73 -5.69 7.91 6.46
N SER A 74 -6.98 8.09 6.77
CA SER A 74 -7.83 7.00 7.23
C SER A 74 -7.91 5.90 6.16
N PHE A 75 -8.28 4.70 6.58
CA PHE A 75 -8.43 3.56 5.68
C PHE A 75 -9.46 3.85 4.56
N ASP A 76 -10.57 4.52 4.88
CA ASP A 76 -11.59 4.88 3.88
C ASP A 76 -11.06 5.88 2.85
N ILE A 77 -10.29 6.89 3.30
CA ILE A 77 -9.64 7.83 2.38
C ILE A 77 -8.66 7.08 1.48
N LYS A 78 -7.80 6.23 2.07
CA LYS A 78 -6.84 5.41 1.32
C LYS A 78 -7.53 4.54 0.26
N ARG A 79 -8.61 3.83 0.64
CA ARG A 79 -9.40 2.99 -0.28
C ARG A 79 -9.97 3.80 -1.43
N ASN A 80 -10.54 4.98 -1.15
CA ASN A 80 -11.10 5.85 -2.19
C ASN A 80 -10.02 6.36 -3.14
N LEU A 81 -8.85 6.72 -2.61
CA LEU A 81 -7.72 7.16 -3.43
C LEU A 81 -7.18 6.04 -4.34
N LEU A 82 -7.07 4.81 -3.83
CA LEU A 82 -6.69 3.65 -4.64
C LEU A 82 -7.73 3.35 -5.73
N ASN A 83 -9.02 3.46 -5.41
CA ASN A 83 -10.09 3.26 -6.39
C ASN A 83 -10.00 4.28 -7.55
N ASN A 84 -9.57 5.51 -7.27
CA ASN A 84 -9.39 6.55 -8.29
C ASN A 84 -8.17 6.32 -9.19
N CYS A 85 -7.27 5.39 -8.84
CA CYS A 85 -6.10 5.03 -9.65
C CYS A 85 -6.40 3.93 -10.69
N GLY A 86 -7.66 3.51 -10.84
CA GLY A 86 -8.04 2.51 -11.84
C GLY A 86 -7.68 1.07 -11.46
N ILE A 87 -7.49 0.78 -10.17
CA ILE A 87 -7.14 -0.55 -9.68
C ILE A 87 -8.33 -1.52 -9.79
N ASP A 88 -8.08 -2.73 -10.29
CA ASP A 88 -9.10 -3.77 -10.45
C ASP A 88 -9.42 -4.45 -9.13
N TYR A 89 -8.40 -4.90 -8.40
CA TYR A 89 -8.53 -5.63 -7.13
C TYR A 89 -7.80 -4.94 -5.98
N PHE A 90 -8.43 -4.96 -4.81
CA PHE A 90 -7.86 -4.46 -3.56
C PHE A 90 -7.94 -5.53 -2.49
N TYR A 91 -6.80 -5.89 -1.93
CA TYR A 91 -6.72 -6.85 -0.84
C TYR A 91 -6.13 -6.23 0.43
N PRO A 92 -6.99 -5.77 1.37
CA PRO A 92 -6.57 -5.34 2.68
C PRO A 92 -6.37 -6.55 3.61
N ILE A 93 -5.14 -7.02 3.72
CA ILE A 93 -4.79 -8.13 4.61
C ILE A 93 -4.99 -7.70 6.08
N PRO A 94 -5.76 -8.47 6.88
CA PRO A 94 -5.78 -8.32 8.33
C PRO A 94 -4.37 -8.51 8.90
N PHE A 95 -3.74 -7.43 9.37
CA PHE A 95 -2.39 -7.53 9.94
C PHE A 95 -2.46 -7.89 11.42
N THR A 96 -2.11 -9.12 11.74
CA THR A 96 -2.07 -9.65 13.11
C THR A 96 -0.64 -10.04 13.50
N PRO A 97 -0.33 -10.22 14.80
CA PRO A 97 0.97 -10.75 15.23
C PRO A 97 1.32 -12.10 14.60
N GLU A 98 0.32 -12.96 14.39
CA GLU A 98 0.48 -14.26 13.73
C GLU A 98 0.88 -14.08 12.26
N PHE A 99 0.19 -13.17 11.54
CA PHE A 99 0.54 -12.83 10.16
C PHE A 99 1.94 -12.22 10.07
N ALA A 100 2.35 -11.40 11.04
CA ALA A 100 3.71 -10.85 11.10
C ALA A 100 4.79 -11.92 11.28
N GLY A 101 4.42 -13.11 11.77
CA GLY A 101 5.30 -14.27 11.90
C GLY A 101 5.46 -15.11 10.62
N MET A 102 4.68 -14.84 9.56
CA MET A 102 4.77 -15.57 8.30
C MET A 102 6.08 -15.24 7.57
N ASN A 103 6.86 -16.25 7.19
CA ASN A 103 8.10 -16.02 6.44
C ASN A 103 7.82 -15.55 5.00
N ALA A 104 8.81 -14.93 4.37
CA ALA A 104 8.63 -14.34 3.04
C ALA A 104 8.36 -15.38 1.94
N TYR A 105 8.91 -16.59 2.07
CA TYR A 105 8.76 -17.66 1.08
C TYR A 105 7.34 -18.24 1.07
N ASP A 106 6.79 -18.55 2.23
CA ASP A 106 5.41 -19.02 2.37
C ASP A 106 4.43 -17.94 1.92
N PHE A 107 4.69 -16.66 2.24
CA PHE A 107 3.86 -15.57 1.73
C PHE A 107 3.91 -15.47 0.20
N LEU A 108 5.10 -15.54 -0.40
CA LEU A 108 5.25 -15.56 -1.85
C LEU A 108 4.53 -16.75 -2.49
N ARG A 109 4.84 -17.96 -2.03
CA ARG A 109 4.33 -19.22 -2.58
C ARG A 109 2.82 -19.34 -2.42
N ASP A 110 2.33 -19.22 -1.19
CA ASP A 110 0.95 -19.58 -0.87
C ASP A 110 -0.03 -18.43 -1.09
N VAL A 111 0.39 -17.19 -0.88
CA VAL A 111 -0.48 -16.02 -1.06
C VAL A 111 -0.31 -15.43 -2.46
N LEU A 112 0.87 -14.93 -2.80
CA LEU A 112 1.05 -14.18 -4.06
C LEU A 112 0.90 -15.09 -5.29
N VAL A 113 1.55 -16.25 -5.30
CA VAL A 113 1.58 -17.15 -6.46
C VAL A 113 0.35 -18.05 -6.50
N LYS A 114 0.11 -18.87 -5.46
CA LYS A 114 -0.97 -19.87 -5.49
C LYS A 114 -2.37 -19.26 -5.49
N LYS A 115 -2.64 -18.29 -4.61
CA LYS A 115 -3.97 -17.69 -4.44
C LYS A 115 -4.20 -16.51 -5.37
N LEU A 116 -3.28 -15.54 -5.39
CA LEU A 116 -3.45 -14.31 -6.18
C LEU A 116 -2.95 -14.43 -7.62
N LYS A 117 -2.37 -15.57 -8.01
CA LYS A 117 -1.91 -15.85 -9.37
C LYS A 117 -0.97 -14.77 -9.91
N ALA A 118 -0.04 -14.29 -9.09
CA ALA A 118 0.92 -13.25 -9.49
C ALA A 118 1.66 -13.66 -10.78
N ARG A 119 1.52 -12.83 -11.82
CA ARG A 119 2.28 -12.95 -13.09
C ARG A 119 3.32 -11.86 -13.23
N HIS A 120 3.09 -10.72 -12.59
CA HIS A 120 4.05 -9.64 -12.51
C HIS A 120 3.94 -9.00 -11.13
N ILE A 121 5.07 -8.81 -10.44
CA ILE A 121 5.14 -8.21 -9.11
C ILE A 121 5.93 -6.91 -9.20
N VAL A 122 5.30 -5.79 -8.88
CA VAL A 122 5.94 -4.47 -8.84
C VAL A 122 6.02 -3.98 -7.41
N ILE A 123 7.23 -3.69 -6.93
CA ILE A 123 7.47 -3.15 -5.60
C ILE A 123 8.22 -1.83 -5.65
N GLY A 124 8.04 -1.00 -4.62
CA GLY A 124 8.82 0.23 -4.50
C GLY A 124 10.21 -0.03 -3.93
N PHE A 125 11.12 0.90 -4.19
CA PHE A 125 12.42 0.95 -3.53
C PHE A 125 12.32 0.77 -2.01
N ASN A 126 13.23 -0.01 -1.44
CA ASN A 126 13.28 -0.36 -0.01
C ASN A 126 12.04 -1.07 0.55
N HIS A 127 11.16 -1.59 -0.32
CA HIS A 127 10.04 -2.40 0.12
C HIS A 127 10.54 -3.72 0.73
N CYS A 128 9.97 -4.10 1.88
CA CYS A 128 10.20 -5.42 2.46
C CYS A 128 8.92 -6.03 3.03
N PHE A 129 8.87 -7.36 3.02
CA PHE A 129 7.76 -8.18 3.54
C PHE A 129 8.27 -9.46 4.20
N GLY A 130 7.35 -10.21 4.81
CA GLY A 130 7.67 -11.42 5.58
C GLY A 130 8.32 -11.14 6.94
N LYS A 131 8.37 -12.17 7.76
CA LYS A 131 9.05 -12.18 9.06
C LYS A 131 10.49 -11.67 8.86
N GLY A 132 10.94 -10.83 9.79
CA GLY A 132 12.31 -10.30 9.75
C GLY A 132 12.65 -9.42 8.54
N ARG A 133 11.67 -9.03 7.70
CA ARG A 133 11.91 -8.30 6.44
C ARG A 133 12.75 -9.10 5.43
N GLU A 134 12.62 -10.42 5.44
CA GLU A 134 13.35 -11.34 4.56
C GLU A 134 13.02 -11.15 3.06
N GLY A 135 11.78 -10.76 2.76
CA GLY A 135 11.31 -10.50 1.41
C GLY A 135 11.66 -9.08 0.96
N ASN A 136 12.32 -8.94 -0.18
CA ASN A 136 12.69 -7.69 -0.86
C ASN A 136 12.81 -7.94 -2.37
N PHE A 137 13.29 -6.97 -3.16
CA PHE A 137 13.46 -7.13 -4.61
C PHE A 137 14.38 -8.29 -4.98
N SER A 138 15.55 -8.39 -4.36
CA SER A 138 16.50 -9.49 -4.60
C SER A 138 15.89 -10.86 -4.29
N PHE A 139 15.11 -10.95 -3.21
CA PHE A 139 14.35 -12.16 -2.86
C PHE A 139 13.33 -12.52 -3.94
N LEU A 140 12.53 -11.56 -4.40
CA LEU A 140 11.55 -11.80 -5.46
C LEU A 140 12.24 -12.17 -6.78
N LYS A 141 13.35 -11.50 -7.13
CA LYS A 141 14.13 -11.81 -8.33
C LYS A 141 14.70 -13.22 -8.28
N LYS A 142 15.20 -13.67 -7.12
CA LYS A 142 15.72 -15.02 -6.92
C LYS A 142 14.69 -16.11 -7.21
N HIS A 143 13.43 -15.93 -6.80
CA HIS A 143 12.36 -16.93 -6.94
C HIS A 143 11.48 -16.73 -8.19
N SER A 144 11.74 -15.69 -9.00
CA SER A 144 10.96 -15.37 -10.20
C SER A 144 10.87 -16.53 -11.20
N ARG A 145 12.01 -17.19 -11.47
CA ARG A 145 12.08 -18.34 -12.38
C ARG A 145 11.35 -19.56 -11.84
N GLU A 146 11.43 -19.79 -10.53
CA GLU A 146 10.78 -20.91 -9.86
C GLU A 146 9.25 -20.83 -9.99
N PHE A 147 8.70 -19.63 -9.79
CA PHE A 147 7.24 -19.43 -9.78
C PHE A 147 6.69 -18.81 -11.06
N ASN A 148 7.52 -18.60 -12.08
CA ASN A 148 7.17 -18.07 -13.39
C ASN A 148 6.38 -16.73 -13.32
N TYR A 149 6.99 -15.74 -12.68
CA TYR A 149 6.51 -14.35 -12.66
C TYR A 149 7.63 -13.38 -13.05
N ASP A 150 7.24 -12.21 -13.55
CA ASP A 150 8.12 -11.06 -13.75
C ASP A 150 8.19 -10.21 -12.47
N VAL A 151 9.33 -9.55 -12.22
CA VAL A 151 9.45 -8.61 -11.09
C VAL A 151 10.12 -7.31 -11.52
N GLU A 152 9.57 -6.20 -11.04
CA GLU A 152 10.06 -4.85 -11.28
C GLU A 152 10.17 -4.06 -9.96
N GLU A 153 11.20 -3.24 -9.84
CA GLU A 153 11.36 -2.29 -8.73
C GLU A 153 11.22 -0.86 -9.26
N ILE A 154 10.35 -0.07 -8.63
CA ILE A 154 10.20 1.35 -8.92
C ILE A 154 11.17 2.14 -8.05
N GLU A 155 11.94 3.03 -8.69
CA GLU A 155 12.89 3.91 -8.03
C GLU A 155 12.22 4.86 -7.03
N GLU A 156 13.04 5.38 -6.12
CA GLU A 156 12.62 6.39 -5.16
C GLU A 156 12.27 7.72 -5.83
N VAL A 157 11.21 8.37 -5.35
CA VAL A 157 10.86 9.73 -5.77
C VAL A 157 11.40 10.72 -4.75
N LYS A 158 12.05 11.78 -5.21
CA LYS A 158 12.63 12.83 -4.37
C LYS A 158 11.91 14.16 -4.50
N PHE A 159 11.86 14.91 -3.41
CA PHE A 159 11.41 16.30 -3.36
C PHE A 159 12.46 17.11 -2.61
N ASP A 160 12.99 18.17 -3.22
CA ASP A 160 14.09 18.99 -2.67
C ASP A 160 15.30 18.15 -2.19
N GLY A 161 15.65 17.10 -2.95
CA GLY A 161 16.76 16.18 -2.62
C GLY A 161 16.44 15.12 -1.56
N GLU A 162 15.29 15.21 -0.88
CA GLU A 162 14.86 14.24 0.12
C GLU A 162 13.97 13.15 -0.50
N VAL A 163 14.20 11.89 -0.13
CA VAL A 163 13.34 10.77 -0.54
C VAL A 163 11.95 10.91 0.09
N ILE A 164 10.91 10.98 -0.74
CA ILE A 164 9.53 11.04 -0.30
C ILE A 164 9.15 9.71 0.35
N SER A 165 8.67 9.76 1.59
CA SER A 165 8.15 8.58 2.29
C SER A 165 7.01 8.96 3.24
N SER A 166 6.13 8.00 3.55
CA SER A 166 5.09 8.20 4.57
C SER A 166 5.66 8.59 5.94
N SER A 167 6.88 8.15 6.28
CA SER A 167 7.55 8.56 7.53
C SER A 167 7.89 10.05 7.54
N LEU A 168 8.47 10.55 6.45
CA LEU A 168 8.86 11.95 6.32
C LEU A 168 7.63 12.88 6.22
N ILE A 169 6.62 12.47 5.45
CA ILE A 169 5.36 13.21 5.35
C ILE A 169 4.68 13.30 6.72
N ARG A 170 4.55 12.17 7.43
CA ARG A 170 3.95 12.14 8.76
C ARG A 170 4.69 13.03 9.76
N LYS A 171 6.03 13.03 9.73
CA LYS A 171 6.85 13.93 10.54
C LYS A 171 6.51 15.40 10.27
N ASN A 172 6.49 15.80 9.00
CA ASN A 172 6.13 17.17 8.62
C ASN A 172 4.70 17.55 9.08
N ILE A 173 3.73 16.63 8.98
CA ILE A 173 2.36 16.88 9.47
C ILE A 173 2.38 17.08 10.99
N GLN A 174 3.09 16.24 11.74
CA GLN A 174 3.18 16.32 13.21
C GLN A 174 3.87 17.59 13.69
N GLU A 175 4.84 18.10 12.92
CA GLU A 175 5.57 19.34 13.22
C GLU A 175 4.82 20.61 12.75
N GLY A 176 3.64 20.48 12.15
CA GLY A 176 2.89 21.62 11.61
C GLY A 176 3.41 22.15 10.27
N ASN A 177 4.38 21.48 9.66
CA ASN A 177 4.96 21.78 8.35
C ASN A 177 4.05 21.37 7.18
N ILE A 178 2.76 21.76 7.24
CA ILE A 178 1.70 21.31 6.32
C ILE A 178 2.00 21.69 4.86
N LYS A 179 2.56 22.88 4.60
CA LYS A 179 2.93 23.30 3.23
C LYS A 179 3.93 22.32 2.61
N LYS A 180 4.95 21.89 3.36
CA LYS A 180 5.95 20.93 2.89
C LYS A 180 5.33 19.54 2.73
N ALA A 181 4.51 19.10 3.69
CA ALA A 181 3.78 17.84 3.59
C ALA A 181 2.89 17.78 2.34
N ASN A 182 2.18 18.88 2.02
CA ASN A 182 1.31 18.94 0.84
C ASN A 182 2.10 18.82 -0.47
N LYS A 183 3.26 19.50 -0.57
CA LYS A 183 4.15 19.36 -1.72
C LYS A 183 4.65 17.92 -1.88
N MET A 184 5.06 17.28 -0.78
CA MET A 184 5.51 15.88 -0.79
C MET A 184 4.40 14.88 -1.09
N LEU A 185 3.15 15.18 -0.72
CA LEU A 185 1.99 14.36 -1.03
C LEU A 185 1.46 14.58 -2.46
N ASP A 186 1.88 15.68 -3.10
CA ASP A 186 1.28 16.22 -4.31
C ASP A 186 -0.25 16.39 -4.20
N ARG A 187 -0.69 16.85 -3.01
CA ARG A 187 -2.09 17.14 -2.67
C ARG A 187 -2.19 17.85 -1.35
N ILE A 188 -3.33 18.48 -1.12
CA ILE A 188 -3.67 19.05 0.17
C ILE A 188 -3.93 17.91 1.16
N PHE A 189 -3.22 17.91 2.29
CA PHE A 189 -3.54 17.08 3.44
C PHE A 189 -4.88 17.51 4.05
N TYR A 190 -5.76 16.54 4.30
CA TYR A 190 -7.08 16.78 4.88
C TYR A 190 -7.48 15.66 5.82
N LEU A 191 -8.44 15.97 6.69
CA LEU A 191 -9.09 15.03 7.59
C LEU A 191 -10.58 14.99 7.26
N ARG A 192 -11.22 13.84 7.51
CA ARG A 192 -12.67 13.68 7.43
C ARG A 192 -13.20 13.28 8.79
N GLY A 193 -14.27 13.91 9.21
CA GLY A 193 -14.96 13.59 10.46
C GLY A 193 -16.35 14.22 10.48
N THR A 194 -17.17 13.77 11.42
CA THR A 194 -18.49 14.36 11.66
C THR A 194 -18.33 15.55 12.60
N VAL A 195 -18.98 16.68 12.28
CA VAL A 195 -19.00 17.85 13.16
C VAL A 195 -19.83 17.50 14.40
N GLY A 196 -19.16 17.42 15.56
CA GLY A 196 -19.81 17.22 16.85
C GLY A 196 -20.36 18.52 17.43
N ARG A 197 -21.18 18.40 18.48
CA ARG A 197 -21.65 19.56 19.24
C ARG A 197 -20.48 20.18 20.03
N GLY A 198 -20.14 21.43 19.71
CA GLY A 198 -19.12 22.21 20.42
C GLY A 198 -19.68 23.38 21.22
N PHE A 199 -18.86 24.42 21.42
CA PHE A 199 -19.23 25.64 22.17
C PHE A 199 -20.30 26.52 21.50
N GLN A 200 -20.82 26.14 20.32
CA GLN A 200 -21.88 26.84 19.57
C GLN A 200 -21.62 28.34 19.31
N ARG A 201 -20.35 28.77 19.31
CA ARG A 201 -19.96 30.19 19.08
C ARG A 201 -20.27 30.68 17.67
N GLY A 202 -20.29 29.80 16.67
CA GLY A 202 -20.65 30.15 15.30
C GLY A 202 -22.10 30.61 15.10
N LYS A 203 -22.97 30.49 16.12
CA LYS A 203 -24.32 31.08 16.11
C LYS A 203 -24.36 32.55 16.54
N LYS A 204 -23.23 33.09 17.04
CA LYS A 204 -23.11 34.43 17.61
C LYS A 204 -22.29 35.39 16.74
N ILE A 205 -21.85 34.94 15.56
CA ILE A 205 -21.10 35.70 14.56
C ILE A 205 -21.98 35.72 13.31
#